data_AF-A0A836U6W1-F1
#
_entry.id   AF-A0A836U6W1-F1
#
_cell.length_a   1.000
_cell.length_b   1.000
_cell.length_c   1.000
_cell.angle_alpha   90.00
_cell.angle_beta   90.00
_cell.angle_gamma   90.00
#
_symmetry.space_group_name_H-M   'P 1'
#
loop_
_entity.id
_entity.type
_entity.pdbx_description
1 polymer ?
#
loop_
_entity_poly.entity_id
_entity_poly.type
_entity_poly.pdbx_seq_one_letter_code
_entity_poly.pdbx_strand_id
1 'polypeptide(L)'
;MKFVIATAQGPEHTYVTHALGDRLAGVIVEQRPGVELSLSMLRKIHRRYGVLRSLERVATKSVRKLLGQDRRRDQALREIVGYQLLQLPSNCQLAEVASVNAPPSIDWLKKMAPDVLLVYGTSVIRKRALQTPSKIALNLHTGISPHYRGSGTVFWPLYNREPSMVGATVHECTANLDGGR
;
A
#
# COMPACT_ATOMS: atom_id res chain seq x y z
N MET A 1 4.38 -20.56 12.89
CA MET A 1 3.46 -19.96 11.90
C MET A 1 4.30 -19.25 10.86
N LYS A 2 3.95 -19.39 9.59
CA LYS A 2 4.65 -18.79 8.45
C LYS A 2 3.95 -17.49 8.04
N PHE A 3 4.56 -16.35 8.38
CA PHE A 3 4.05 -15.04 8.00
C PHE A 3 4.69 -14.58 6.70
N VAL A 4 3.88 -14.07 5.78
CA VAL A 4 4.34 -13.37 4.58
C VAL A 4 3.69 -12.00 4.57
N ILE A 5 4.45 -10.95 4.23
CA ILE A 5 3.89 -9.61 4.05
C ILE A 5 3.91 -9.20 2.58
N ALA A 6 2.81 -8.68 2.08
CA ALA A 6 2.73 -7.94 0.83
C ALA A 6 2.68 -6.44 1.14
N THR A 7 3.68 -5.71 0.67
CA THR A 7 3.86 -4.28 0.95
C THR A 7 4.20 -3.50 -0.31
N ALA A 8 4.12 -2.17 -0.28
CA ALA A 8 4.59 -1.32 -1.38
C ALA A 8 6.03 -0.84 -1.15
N GLN A 9 6.57 -0.09 -2.11
CA GLN A 9 7.83 0.63 -1.91
C GLN A 9 7.62 1.92 -1.14
N GLY A 10 8.54 2.24 -0.22
CA GLY A 10 8.58 3.53 0.47
C GLY A 10 9.10 3.40 1.90
N PRO A 11 9.54 4.50 2.54
CA PRO A 11 10.09 4.47 3.89
C PRO A 11 9.17 3.83 4.94
N GLU A 12 7.88 4.19 4.93
CA GLU A 12 6.88 3.66 5.86
C GLU A 12 6.67 2.15 5.68
N HIS A 13 6.70 1.68 4.43
CA HIS A 13 6.53 0.28 4.07
C HIS A 13 7.72 -0.55 4.52
N THR A 14 8.93 -0.07 4.23
CA THR A 14 10.17 -0.72 4.67
C THR A 14 10.26 -0.76 6.19
N TYR A 15 9.88 0.31 6.88
CA TYR A 15 9.85 0.36 8.34
C TYR A 15 8.94 -0.71 8.95
N VAL A 16 7.68 -0.80 8.50
CA VAL A 16 6.75 -1.81 9.03
C VAL A 16 7.27 -3.22 8.75
N THR A 17 7.82 -3.46 7.56
CA THR A 17 8.42 -4.75 7.23
C THR A 17 9.64 -5.06 8.10
N HIS A 18 10.50 -4.08 8.37
CA HIS A 18 11.64 -4.19 9.26
C HIS A 18 11.22 -4.49 10.71
N ALA A 19 10.22 -3.78 11.22
CA ALA A 19 9.71 -3.95 12.58
C ALA A 19 9.13 -5.36 12.84
N LEU A 20 8.62 -6.02 11.79
CA LEU A 20 8.19 -7.41 11.88
C LEU A 20 9.38 -8.39 11.96
N GLY A 21 10.51 -8.04 11.34
CA GLY A 21 11.81 -8.70 11.48
C GLY A 21 11.77 -10.20 11.16
N ASP A 22 12.44 -10.99 12.00
CA ASP A 22 12.57 -12.45 11.85
C ASP A 22 11.25 -13.23 11.95
N ARG A 23 10.13 -12.57 12.25
CA ARG A 23 8.80 -13.21 12.20
C ARG A 23 8.36 -13.50 10.77
N LEU A 24 8.93 -12.82 9.78
CA LEU A 24 8.58 -12.94 8.38
C LEU A 24 9.36 -14.06 7.70
N ALA A 25 8.64 -15.01 7.09
CA ALA A 25 9.24 -15.99 6.20
C ALA A 25 9.46 -15.43 4.78
N GLY A 26 8.71 -14.39 4.40
CA GLY A 26 8.93 -13.72 3.13
C GLY A 26 8.19 -12.40 2.97
N VAL A 27 8.64 -11.64 1.98
CA VAL A 27 8.20 -10.28 1.67
C VAL A 27 7.94 -10.18 0.18
N ILE A 28 6.73 -9.74 -0.19
CA ILE A 28 6.41 -9.26 -1.53
C ILE A 28 6.46 -7.73 -1.51
N VAL A 29 7.29 -7.14 -2.36
CA VAL A 29 7.32 -5.70 -2.58
C VAL A 29 6.65 -5.40 -3.91
N GLU A 30 5.47 -4.79 -3.85
CA GLU A 30 4.76 -4.29 -5.01
C GLU A 30 5.40 -2.99 -5.50
N GLN A 31 6.07 -3.10 -6.64
CA GLN A 31 6.62 -2.01 -7.41
C GLN A 31 5.44 -1.30 -8.08
N ARG A 32 5.21 -0.02 -7.79
CA ARG A 32 4.19 0.74 -8.53
C ARG A 32 4.81 1.17 -9.86
N PRO A 33 4.44 0.56 -11.00
CA PRO A 33 5.01 0.98 -12.27
C PRO A 33 4.69 2.46 -12.52
N GLY A 34 5.64 3.16 -13.14
CA GLY A 34 5.37 4.47 -13.72
C GLY A 34 4.17 4.37 -14.64
N VAL A 35 3.26 5.34 -14.57
CA VAL A 35 2.09 5.36 -15.46
C VAL A 35 2.56 5.68 -16.88
N GLU A 36 2.62 4.66 -17.74
CA GLU A 36 2.79 4.88 -19.17
C GLU A 36 1.50 5.46 -19.75
N LEU A 37 1.62 6.65 -20.34
CA LEU A 37 0.49 7.39 -20.90
C LEU A 37 0.08 6.75 -22.23
N SER A 38 -0.86 5.81 -22.18
CA SER A 38 -1.53 5.28 -23.38
C SER A 38 -2.71 6.16 -23.79
N LEU A 39 -2.94 6.29 -25.11
CA LEU A 39 -4.15 6.93 -25.67
C LEU A 39 -5.44 6.36 -25.10
N SER A 40 -5.46 5.05 -24.81
CA SER A 40 -6.60 4.37 -24.19
C SER A 40 -6.86 4.84 -22.76
N MET A 41 -5.80 5.16 -22.02
CA MET A 41 -5.86 5.69 -20.66
C MET A 41 -6.32 7.14 -20.66
N LEU A 42 -5.77 7.97 -21.57
CA LEU A 42 -6.20 9.37 -21.74
C LEU A 42 -7.69 9.46 -22.08
N ARG A 43 -8.18 8.63 -23.02
CA ARG A 43 -9.61 8.54 -23.34
C ARG A 43 -10.46 8.14 -22.13
N LYS A 44 -10.01 7.15 -21.34
CA LYS A 44 -10.70 6.72 -20.11
C LYS A 44 -10.74 7.83 -19.06
N ILE A 45 -9.64 8.55 -18.86
CA ILE A 45 -9.54 9.67 -17.91
C ILE A 45 -10.46 10.81 -18.35
N HIS A 46 -10.37 11.22 -19.62
CA HIS A 46 -11.22 12.27 -20.17
C HIS A 46 -12.71 11.92 -20.07
N ARG A 47 -13.10 10.68 -20.41
CA ARG A 47 -14.49 10.23 -20.25
C ARG A 47 -14.96 10.20 -18.79
N ARG A 48 -14.08 9.91 -17.84
CA ARG A 48 -14.42 9.78 -16.42
C ARG A 48 -14.46 11.12 -15.68
N TYR A 49 -13.61 12.07 -16.06
CA TYR A 49 -13.40 13.31 -15.29
C TYR A 49 -13.63 14.60 -16.11
N GLY A 50 -13.66 14.53 -17.45
CA GLY A 50 -13.69 15.70 -18.34
C GLY A 50 -12.33 16.38 -18.50
N VAL A 51 -12.23 17.34 -19.43
CA VAL A 51 -10.98 18.09 -19.69
C VAL A 51 -10.56 18.91 -18.48
N LEU A 52 -11.47 19.70 -17.90
CA LEU A 52 -11.17 20.64 -16.82
C LEU A 52 -10.56 19.95 -15.60
N ARG A 53 -11.19 18.88 -15.08
CA ARG A 53 -10.65 18.12 -13.94
C ARG A 53 -9.37 17.37 -14.28
N SER A 54 -9.17 17.00 -15.54
CA SER A 54 -7.90 16.39 -15.98
C SER A 54 -6.76 17.42 -15.92
N LEU A 55 -7.00 18.66 -16.37
CA LEU A 55 -6.06 19.77 -16.26
C LEU A 55 -5.78 20.12 -14.80
N GLU A 56 -6.80 20.18 -13.94
CA GLU A 56 -6.64 20.40 -12.50
C GLU A 56 -5.72 19.37 -11.86
N ARG A 57 -5.89 18.08 -12.17
CA ARG A 57 -5.02 17.00 -11.65
C ARG A 57 -3.58 17.15 -12.12
N VAL A 58 -3.37 17.55 -13.38
CA VAL A 58 -2.04 17.81 -13.92
C VAL A 58 -1.43 19.03 -13.23
N ALA A 59 -2.17 20.13 -13.09
CA ALA A 59 -1.73 21.34 -12.42
C ALA A 59 -1.34 21.05 -10.97
N THR A 60 -2.19 20.36 -10.19
CA THR A 60 -1.89 19.98 -8.81
C THR A 60 -0.64 19.10 -8.71
N LYS A 61 -0.45 18.15 -9.64
CA LYS A 61 0.77 17.32 -9.69
C LYS A 61 2.01 18.16 -10.00
N SER A 62 1.91 19.10 -10.95
CA SER A 62 2.99 20.00 -11.33
C SER A 62 3.36 20.96 -10.20
N VAL A 63 2.38 21.58 -9.54
CA VAL A 63 2.59 22.46 -8.38
C VAL A 63 3.27 21.71 -7.25
N ARG A 64 2.79 20.52 -6.89
CA ARG A 64 3.43 19.66 -5.88
C ARG A 64 4.89 19.36 -6.20
N LYS A 65 5.19 19.08 -7.48
CA LYS A 65 6.54 18.81 -7.95
C LYS A 65 7.43 20.06 -7.87
N LEU A 66 6.95 21.21 -8.32
CA LEU A 66 7.65 22.49 -8.29
C LEU A 66 7.96 22.94 -6.85
N LEU A 67 6.99 22.83 -5.96
CA LEU A 67 7.15 23.13 -4.53
C LEU A 67 7.99 22.08 -3.77
N GLY A 68 8.38 20.99 -4.44
CA GLY A 68 9.17 19.91 -3.85
C GLY A 68 8.46 19.20 -2.70
N GLN A 69 7.13 19.26 -2.62
CA GLN A 69 6.37 18.70 -1.49
C GLN A 69 6.58 17.20 -1.34
N ASP A 70 6.64 16.47 -2.47
CA ASP A 70 6.86 15.03 -2.45
C ASP A 70 8.26 14.67 -1.92
N ARG A 71 9.28 15.47 -2.27
CA ARG A 71 10.66 15.29 -1.76
C ARG A 71 10.74 15.62 -0.27
N ARG A 72 10.13 16.73 0.16
CA ARG A 72 10.09 17.13 1.58
C ARG A 72 9.37 16.09 2.43
N ARG A 73 8.27 15.52 1.92
CA ARG A 73 7.54 14.43 2.58
C ARG A 73 8.42 13.18 2.73
N ASP A 74 9.08 12.74 1.64
CA ASP A 74 9.96 11.56 1.68
C ASP A 74 11.10 11.76 2.68
N GLN A 75 11.75 12.93 2.64
CA GLN A 75 12.80 13.28 3.59
C GLN A 75 12.31 13.26 5.04
N ALA A 76 11.20 13.95 5.34
CA ALA A 76 10.63 13.98 6.68
C ALA A 76 10.26 12.57 7.18
N LEU A 77 9.72 11.71 6.32
CA LEU A 77 9.43 10.32 6.67
C LEU A 77 10.70 9.55 7.02
N ARG A 78 11.78 9.70 6.24
CA ARG A 78 13.06 9.04 6.53
C ARG A 78 13.69 9.52 7.83
N GLU A 79 13.57 10.81 8.13
CA GLU A 79 14.03 11.40 9.39
C GLU A 79 13.23 10.88 10.59
N ILE A 80 11.90 10.82 10.49
CA ILE A 80 11.02 10.31 11.56
C ILE A 80 11.22 8.82 11.80
N VAL A 81 11.28 8.04 10.72
CA VAL A 81 11.44 6.57 10.79
C VAL A 81 12.84 6.19 11.25
N GLY A 82 13.85 6.98 10.90
CA GLY A 82 15.26 6.66 11.12
C GLY A 82 15.82 5.79 10.00
N TYR A 83 16.91 6.26 9.39
CA TYR A 83 17.54 5.61 8.23
C TYR A 83 17.98 4.15 8.46
N GLN A 84 18.31 3.80 9.71
CA GLN A 84 18.75 2.44 10.07
C GLN A 84 17.63 1.41 9.92
N LEU A 85 16.36 1.83 10.08
CA LEU A 85 15.18 0.96 9.99
C LEU A 85 14.64 0.87 8.55
N LEU A 86 15.31 1.51 7.59
CA LEU A 86 14.96 1.49 6.17
C LEU A 86 15.66 0.36 5.41
N GLN A 87 15.76 -0.81 6.03
CA GLN A 87 16.33 -2.02 5.45
C GLN A 87 15.35 -3.17 5.63
N LEU A 88 15.09 -3.92 4.56
CA LEU A 88 14.30 -5.14 4.65
C LEU A 88 15.06 -6.21 5.46
N PRO A 89 14.36 -7.08 6.21
CA PRO A 89 15.00 -8.15 6.98
C PRO A 89 15.73 -9.12 6.04
N SER A 90 16.99 -9.44 6.36
CA SER A 90 17.85 -10.30 5.53
C SER A 90 17.45 -11.77 5.57
N ASN A 91 16.77 -12.20 6.63
CA ASN A 91 16.45 -13.60 6.90
C ASN A 91 15.08 -14.03 6.31
N CYS A 92 14.68 -13.46 5.17
CA CYS A 92 13.39 -13.79 4.54
C CYS A 92 13.50 -13.88 3.02
N GLN A 93 12.58 -14.61 2.38
CA GLN A 93 12.52 -14.63 0.92
C GLN A 93 11.89 -13.33 0.39
N LEU A 94 12.56 -12.67 -0.54
CA LEU A 94 12.09 -11.43 -1.16
C LEU A 94 11.57 -11.70 -2.59
N ALA A 95 10.41 -11.15 -2.92
CA ALA A 95 9.89 -11.09 -4.27
C ALA A 95 9.47 -9.66 -4.63
N GLU A 96 10.14 -9.06 -5.60
CA GLU A 96 9.72 -7.78 -6.17
C GLU A 96 8.80 -8.01 -7.36
N VAL A 97 7.62 -7.39 -7.34
CA VAL A 97 6.57 -7.69 -8.32
C VAL A 97 5.88 -6.42 -8.80
N ALA A 98 5.43 -6.39 -10.06
CA ALA A 98 4.63 -5.27 -10.58
C ALA A 98 3.22 -5.21 -9.98
N SER A 99 2.68 -6.36 -9.55
CA SER A 99 1.45 -6.40 -8.75
C SER A 99 1.39 -7.64 -7.87
N VAL A 100 0.88 -7.52 -6.65
CA VAL A 100 0.59 -8.70 -5.79
C VAL A 100 -0.44 -9.63 -6.45
N ASN A 101 -1.25 -9.10 -7.36
CA ASN A 101 -2.27 -9.85 -8.09
C ASN A 101 -1.76 -10.52 -9.37
N ALA A 102 -0.50 -10.31 -9.75
CA ALA A 102 0.08 -10.87 -10.97
C ALA A 102 0.30 -12.39 -10.83
N PRO A 103 0.22 -13.19 -11.93
CA PRO A 103 0.44 -14.63 -11.86
C PRO A 103 1.74 -15.06 -11.16
N PRO A 104 2.91 -14.43 -11.42
CA PRO A 104 4.15 -14.78 -10.72
C PRO A 104 4.06 -14.59 -9.20
N SER A 105 3.36 -13.55 -8.75
CA SER A 105 3.13 -13.26 -7.33
C SER A 105 2.25 -14.32 -6.69
N ILE A 106 1.20 -14.77 -7.39
CA ILE A 106 0.33 -15.86 -6.91
C ILE A 106 1.09 -17.17 -6.82
N ASP A 107 1.91 -17.50 -7.82
CA ASP A 107 2.70 -18.74 -7.82
C ASP A 107 3.75 -18.72 -6.71
N TRP A 108 4.37 -17.57 -6.47
CA TRP A 108 5.28 -17.39 -5.35
C TRP A 108 4.56 -17.54 -3.99
N LEU A 109 3.40 -16.92 -3.81
CA LEU A 109 2.59 -17.06 -2.58
C LEU A 109 2.19 -18.53 -2.33
N LYS A 110 1.80 -19.25 -3.38
CA LYS A 110 1.47 -20.68 -3.28
C LYS A 110 2.67 -21.53 -2.87
N LYS A 111 3.84 -21.29 -3.46
CA LYS A 111 5.09 -21.95 -3.07
C LYS A 111 5.48 -21.62 -1.63
N MET A 112 5.24 -20.39 -1.21
CA MET A 112 5.47 -19.97 0.17
C MET A 112 4.49 -20.59 1.15
N ALA A 113 3.26 -20.94 0.75
CA ALA A 113 2.25 -21.55 1.63
C ALA A 113 2.16 -20.85 3.01
N PRO A 114 1.89 -19.53 3.06
CA PRO A 114 1.84 -18.81 4.32
C PRO A 114 0.68 -19.30 5.20
N ASP A 115 0.86 -19.25 6.52
CA ASP A 115 -0.27 -19.33 7.45
C ASP A 115 -1.06 -18.02 7.45
N VAL A 116 -0.33 -16.90 7.40
CA VAL A 116 -0.89 -15.55 7.48
C VAL A 116 -0.28 -14.67 6.41
N LEU A 117 -1.14 -14.00 5.64
CA LEU A 117 -0.75 -12.94 4.70
C LEU A 117 -1.02 -11.58 5.34
N LEU A 118 0.04 -10.81 5.59
CA LEU A 118 -0.05 -9.43 6.03
C LEU A 118 -0.07 -8.52 4.79
N VAL A 119 -0.89 -7.48 4.81
CA VAL A 119 -1.07 -6.54 3.69
C VAL A 119 -0.85 -5.12 4.21
N TYR A 120 -0.02 -4.34 3.52
CA TYR A 120 0.20 -2.94 3.86
C TYR A 120 0.53 -2.07 2.64
N GLY A 121 -0.37 -1.17 2.26
CA GLY A 121 -0.11 -0.15 1.23
C GLY A 121 -0.04 -0.63 -0.22
N THR A 122 -0.41 -1.88 -0.49
CA THR A 122 -0.47 -2.45 -1.84
C THR A 122 -1.70 -1.96 -2.61
N SER A 123 -1.81 -2.38 -3.87
CA SER A 123 -3.06 -2.42 -4.61
C SER A 123 -4.08 -3.33 -3.93
N VAL A 124 -5.36 -3.16 -4.28
CA VAL A 124 -6.44 -4.00 -3.75
C VAL A 124 -6.15 -5.47 -4.04
N ILE A 125 -6.00 -6.26 -2.97
CA ILE A 125 -5.70 -7.69 -3.08
C ILE A 125 -6.94 -8.44 -3.56
N ARG A 126 -6.80 -9.22 -4.62
CA ARG A 126 -7.89 -9.99 -5.24
C ARG A 126 -8.00 -11.38 -4.63
N LYS A 127 -9.16 -12.00 -4.86
CA LYS A 127 -9.53 -13.35 -4.37
C LYS A 127 -8.41 -14.38 -4.50
N ARG A 128 -7.71 -14.45 -5.64
CA ARG A 128 -6.63 -15.42 -5.87
C ARG A 128 -5.48 -15.30 -4.86
N ALA A 129 -5.11 -14.09 -4.47
CA ALA A 129 -4.09 -13.84 -3.46
C ALA A 129 -4.65 -14.06 -2.05
N LEU A 130 -5.88 -13.60 -1.77
CA LEU A 130 -6.55 -13.79 -0.47
C LEU A 130 -6.79 -15.25 -0.09
N GLN A 131 -6.81 -16.15 -1.08
CA GLN A 131 -6.97 -17.60 -0.87
C GLN A 131 -5.65 -18.35 -0.67
N THR A 132 -4.49 -17.67 -0.74
CA THR A 132 -3.18 -18.31 -0.54
C THR A 132 -2.81 -18.60 0.91
N PRO A 133 -3.13 -17.76 1.92
CA PRO A 133 -2.85 -18.13 3.31
C PRO A 133 -3.78 -19.23 3.79
N SER A 134 -3.25 -20.17 4.58
CA SER A 134 -4.04 -21.28 5.14
C SER A 134 -4.98 -20.85 6.28
N LYS A 135 -4.70 -19.72 6.94
CA LYS A 135 -5.52 -19.22 8.07
C LYS A 135 -6.21 -17.91 7.77
N ILE A 136 -5.45 -16.84 7.48
CA ILE A 136 -6.02 -15.50 7.39
C ILE A 136 -5.16 -14.53 6.56
N ALA A 137 -5.81 -13.53 5.99
CA ALA A 137 -5.16 -12.34 5.45
C ALA A 137 -5.56 -11.12 6.29
N LEU A 138 -4.60 -10.33 6.74
CA LEU A 138 -4.80 -9.15 7.57
C LEU A 138 -4.23 -7.91 6.88
N ASN A 139 -4.99 -6.83 6.86
CA ASN A 139 -4.56 -5.54 6.33
C ASN A 139 -4.28 -4.56 7.46
N LEU A 140 -3.15 -3.86 7.38
CA LEU A 140 -2.90 -2.65 8.18
C LEU A 140 -3.44 -1.45 7.41
N HIS A 141 -4.68 -1.06 7.73
CA HIS A 141 -5.31 0.14 7.20
C HIS A 141 -4.88 1.35 8.03
N THR A 142 -4.47 2.44 7.39
CA THR A 142 -3.97 3.65 8.09
C THR A 142 -5.08 4.64 8.42
N GLY A 143 -6.30 4.15 8.63
CA GLY A 143 -7.45 4.91 9.11
C GLY A 143 -8.24 4.11 10.15
N ILE A 144 -9.08 4.80 10.93
CA ILE A 144 -9.98 4.18 11.90
C ILE A 144 -11.23 3.64 11.18
N SER A 145 -11.33 2.32 11.06
CA SER A 145 -12.53 1.67 10.51
C SER A 145 -13.65 1.58 11.56
N PRO A 146 -14.93 1.66 11.16
CA PRO A 146 -15.44 1.80 9.79
C PRO A 146 -15.50 3.25 9.27
N HIS A 147 -15.11 4.23 10.08
CA HIS A 147 -15.35 5.66 9.85
C HIS A 147 -14.53 6.26 8.69
N TYR A 148 -13.23 5.96 8.63
CA TYR A 148 -12.30 6.53 7.65
C TYR A 148 -11.63 5.44 6.80
N ARG A 149 -12.46 4.75 6.00
CA ARG A 149 -12.04 3.74 5.02
C ARG A 149 -11.49 4.37 3.73
N GLY A 150 -10.72 3.62 2.96
CA GLY A 150 -10.21 4.05 1.66
C GLY A 150 -8.99 4.95 1.75
N SER A 151 -8.94 6.01 0.93
CA SER A 151 -7.76 6.88 0.81
C SER A 151 -7.92 8.20 1.56
N GLY A 152 -6.78 8.84 1.87
CA GLY A 152 -6.78 10.12 2.58
C GLY A 152 -7.13 9.99 4.06
N THR A 153 -6.75 8.87 4.68
CA THR A 153 -7.12 8.49 6.04
C THR A 153 -6.58 9.43 7.14
N VAL A 154 -5.55 10.22 6.85
CA VAL A 154 -5.10 11.31 7.73
C VAL A 154 -5.77 12.63 7.33
N PHE A 155 -6.01 12.85 6.04
CA PHE A 155 -6.56 14.10 5.53
C PHE A 155 -8.01 14.32 5.97
N TRP A 156 -8.88 13.31 5.79
CA TRP A 156 -10.31 13.45 6.04
C TRP A 156 -10.65 13.70 7.52
N PRO A 157 -10.07 12.99 8.51
CA PRO A 157 -10.28 13.32 9.91
C PRO A 157 -9.89 14.77 10.24
N LEU A 158 -8.74 15.23 9.75
CA LEU A 158 -8.29 16.59 10.00
C LEU A 158 -9.17 17.64 9.33
N TYR A 159 -9.61 17.38 8.10
CA TYR A 159 -10.56 18.23 7.38
C TYR A 159 -11.90 18.34 8.12
N ASN A 160 -12.38 17.23 8.68
CA ASN A 160 -13.61 17.16 9.47
C ASN A 160 -13.46 17.69 10.91
N ARG A 161 -12.27 18.16 11.29
CA ARG A 161 -11.93 18.60 12.66
C ARG A 161 -12.05 17.48 13.71
N GLU A 162 -11.75 16.25 13.32
CA GLU A 162 -11.74 15.05 14.16
C GLU A 162 -10.31 14.49 14.30
N PRO A 163 -9.36 15.22 14.92
CA PRO A 163 -7.96 14.77 15.00
C PRO A 163 -7.79 13.46 15.78
N SER A 164 -8.69 13.15 16.72
CA SER A 164 -8.72 11.87 17.45
C SER A 164 -9.02 10.67 16.55
N MET A 165 -9.51 10.88 15.33
CA MET A 165 -9.80 9.84 14.36
C MET A 165 -8.63 9.58 13.38
N VAL A 166 -7.49 10.26 13.57
CA VAL A 166 -6.23 9.89 12.92
C VAL A 166 -5.65 8.67 13.64
N GLY A 167 -5.54 7.55 12.94
CA GLY A 167 -5.03 6.32 13.51
C GLY A 167 -4.97 5.19 12.49
N ALA A 168 -4.90 3.95 12.96
CA ALA A 168 -4.82 2.77 12.11
C ALA A 168 -5.70 1.64 12.65
N THR A 169 -6.11 0.75 11.76
CA THR A 169 -6.90 -0.44 12.07
C THR A 169 -6.24 -1.65 11.42
N VAL A 170 -6.08 -2.73 12.18
CA VAL A 170 -5.80 -4.06 11.60
C VAL A 170 -7.13 -4.78 11.47
N HIS A 171 -7.43 -5.26 10.27
CA HIS A 171 -8.68 -5.97 9.99
C HIS A 171 -8.47 -7.11 8.99
N GLU A 172 -9.40 -8.05 8.96
CA GLU A 172 -9.42 -9.14 8.00
C GLU A 172 -9.57 -8.62 6.57
N CYS A 173 -8.79 -9.15 5.63
CA CYS A 173 -8.99 -8.85 4.22
C CYS A 173 -10.21 -9.61 3.70
N THR A 174 -11.22 -8.88 3.23
CA THR A 174 -12.42 -9.46 2.61
C THR A 174 -12.62 -8.89 1.21
N ALA A 175 -13.71 -9.28 0.54
CA ALA A 175 -14.12 -8.63 -0.70
C ALA A 175 -14.53 -7.15 -0.49
N ASN A 176 -14.89 -6.77 0.74
CA ASN A 176 -15.23 -5.40 1.11
C ASN A 176 -13.96 -4.64 1.49
N LEU A 177 -13.69 -3.56 0.76
CA LEU A 177 -12.53 -2.71 1.01
C LEU A 177 -12.58 -2.10 2.42
N ASP A 178 -11.49 -2.30 3.17
CA ASP A 178 -11.28 -1.83 4.54
C ASP A 178 -12.43 -2.13 5.53
N GLY A 179 -13.18 -3.20 5.27
CA GLY A 179 -14.43 -3.52 5.98
C GLY A 179 -14.51 -4.94 6.52
N GLY A 180 -13.36 -5.60 6.71
CA GLY A 180 -13.33 -6.86 7.46
C GLY A 180 -13.45 -6.65 8.96
N ARG A 181 -13.55 -7.76 9.69
CA ARG A 181 -13.57 -7.79 11.16
C ARG A 181 -12.22 -7.39 11.74
#